data_AF-A0A932YNM8-F1
#
_entry.id   AF-A0A932YNM8-F1
#
_cell.length_a   1.000
_cell.length_b   1.000
_cell.length_c   1.000
_cell.angle_alpha   90.00
_cell.angle_beta   90.00
_cell.angle_gamma   90.00
#
_symmetry.space_group_name_H-M   'P 1'
#
loop_
_entity.id
_entity.type
_entity.pdbx_description
1 polymer ?
#
loop_
_entity_poly.entity_id
_entity_poly.type
_entity_poly.pdbx_seq_one_letter_code
_entity_poly.pdbx_strand_id
1 'polypeptide(L)'
;MSFQLQASSFDMKIIIHTLSHSSQPVARSSERGVTTLLAVGFMGVLMLVVGTISSYVFQQSKYGRALFAREQALSIAESGLEYYKWFLARTPGATQTGAGLVSPYTYTVSDPEGGTLGSAEVTATAALQCGRTQWIDIASKGTANADTRFPRTISARYMRPSVAEYSYIVGENVFAGSDRTIRGPYHTNGGVRMDATHNSDVTSAVQTWNCTSNYGCNPAQPTAPGVVGNGSNPIFWSYPVTSISFDTISVDLANLQGYAQSGGGLYFGPASGDPNSRGYHLVFNSGGTVTVYRVTSTTGVWGYSTPTGWQMEYNIIAGETLVGTYAIPASCGVVFVEDRVWVEGTVQGKVLVAAATPTDGSTSPDALLKGNILYASNDGTNGLTVVAERNILFPLNAPETMEIHGIFVAQSGRYGHNYYVTSGSTQVPSQYDSYVIKTQLTTVGTVVSRLRTGTAWSSGGSTVAGFASRNDFYDRVLAFSPPPFTSVASADYGLQLWREQ
;
A
#
# COMPACT_ATOMS: atom_id res chain seq x y z
N MET A 1 29.39 -2.88 19.44
CA MET A 1 29.93 -2.31 20.70
C MET A 1 30.60 -3.44 21.46
N SER A 2 31.93 -3.43 21.51
CA SER A 2 32.76 -4.43 22.19
C SER A 2 33.00 -3.98 23.63
N PHE A 3 32.70 -4.83 24.62
CA PHE A 3 32.98 -4.55 26.03
C PHE A 3 34.31 -5.22 26.41
N GLN A 4 35.33 -4.40 26.66
CA GLN A 4 36.59 -4.82 27.28
C GLN A 4 36.42 -4.96 28.80
N LEU A 5 36.85 -6.11 29.33
CA LEU A 5 37.07 -6.34 30.76
C LEU A 5 38.47 -5.84 31.14
N GLN A 6 38.54 -4.85 32.01
CA GLN A 6 39.80 -4.33 32.55
C GLN A 6 40.05 -4.95 33.93
N ALA A 7 41.02 -5.86 34.01
CA ALA A 7 41.52 -6.42 35.26
C ALA A 7 42.65 -5.52 35.80
N SER A 8 42.50 -4.99 37.01
CA SER A 8 43.56 -4.26 37.71
C SER A 8 44.23 -5.17 38.73
N SER A 9 45.49 -5.54 38.48
CA SER A 9 46.37 -6.22 39.44
C SER A 9 46.92 -5.22 40.46
N PHE A 10 46.80 -5.53 41.75
CA PHE A 10 47.47 -4.78 42.82
C PHE A 10 48.73 -5.54 43.24
N ASP A 11 49.87 -4.87 43.07
CA ASP A 11 51.22 -5.37 43.32
C ASP A 11 51.69 -4.82 44.67
N MET A 12 52.03 -5.67 45.65
CA MET A 12 52.44 -5.23 46.99
C MET A 12 53.91 -5.57 47.26
N LYS A 13 54.77 -4.54 47.17
CA LYS A 13 56.19 -4.57 47.55
C LYS A 13 56.35 -4.73 49.07
N ILE A 14 57.07 -5.76 49.50
CA ILE A 14 57.56 -5.93 50.88
C ILE A 14 58.88 -5.16 51.01
N ILE A 15 58.94 -4.19 51.93
CA ILE A 15 60.19 -3.52 52.35
C ILE A 15 60.42 -3.88 53.82
N ILE A 16 61.56 -4.54 54.09
CA ILE A 16 62.04 -4.85 55.44
C ILE A 16 63.01 -3.73 55.84
N HIS A 17 62.74 -3.03 56.94
CA HIS A 17 63.74 -2.24 57.65
C HIS A 17 63.69 -2.59 59.14
N THR A 18 64.81 -3.13 59.62
CA THR A 18 65.16 -3.38 61.02
C THR A 18 65.52 -2.08 61.71
N LEU A 19 64.90 -1.74 62.85
CA LEU A 19 65.49 -0.82 63.84
C LEU A 19 65.12 -1.18 65.29
N SER A 20 66.13 -0.95 66.12
CA SER A 20 66.37 -1.34 67.51
C SER A 20 65.61 -0.53 68.56
N HIS A 21 65.41 -1.13 69.73
CA HIS A 21 64.77 -0.65 70.96
C HIS A 21 65.01 0.82 71.35
N SER A 22 63.93 1.49 71.79
CA SER A 22 63.96 2.29 73.04
C SER A 22 62.57 2.28 73.69
N SER A 23 62.55 2.08 75.00
CA SER A 23 61.38 1.96 75.86
C SER A 23 60.89 3.34 76.31
N GLN A 24 59.63 3.66 75.99
CA GLN A 24 58.86 4.76 76.59
C GLN A 24 57.52 4.20 77.06
N PRO A 25 57.10 4.44 78.31
CA PRO A 25 55.86 3.88 78.85
C PRO A 25 54.68 4.72 78.35
N VAL A 26 54.00 4.24 77.31
CA VAL A 26 52.69 4.78 76.92
C VAL A 26 51.61 3.96 77.61
N ALA A 27 50.77 4.65 78.37
CA ALA A 27 49.65 4.10 79.11
C ALA A 27 48.85 3.10 78.26
N ARG A 28 48.72 1.86 78.74
CA ARG A 28 47.74 0.91 78.23
C ARG A 28 46.34 1.40 78.62
N SER A 29 45.69 2.17 77.75
CA SER A 29 44.25 2.01 77.63
C SER A 29 44.02 0.61 77.03
N SER A 30 43.30 -0.23 77.77
CA SER A 30 42.83 -1.49 77.22
C SER A 30 41.73 -1.19 76.20
N GLU A 31 42.11 -0.91 74.94
CA GLU A 31 41.18 -0.85 73.81
C GLU A 31 40.70 -2.25 73.40
N ARG A 32 40.12 -2.99 74.34
CA ARG A 32 39.46 -4.29 74.07
C ARG A 32 38.04 -4.13 73.52
N GLY A 33 37.52 -2.89 73.48
CA GLY A 33 36.19 -2.55 72.93
C GLY A 33 36.19 -2.04 71.49
N VAL A 34 37.28 -1.43 71.00
CA VAL A 34 37.31 -0.79 69.67
C VAL A 34 37.39 -1.82 68.56
N THR A 35 38.20 -2.88 68.71
CA THR A 35 38.32 -3.98 67.73
C THR A 35 37.04 -4.81 67.61
N THR A 36 36.30 -5.01 68.70
CA THR A 36 34.99 -5.68 68.68
C THR A 36 33.91 -4.81 68.02
N LEU A 37 33.88 -3.50 68.29
CA LEU A 37 33.01 -2.54 67.59
C LEU A 37 33.30 -2.50 66.07
N LEU A 38 34.58 -2.52 65.68
CA LEU A 38 34.99 -2.51 64.28
C LEU A 38 34.59 -3.80 63.55
N ALA A 39 34.72 -4.96 64.22
CA ALA A 39 34.31 -6.25 63.67
C ALA A 39 32.78 -6.36 63.51
N VAL A 40 32.00 -5.86 64.48
CA VAL A 40 30.53 -5.81 64.39
C VAL A 40 30.08 -4.84 63.30
N GLY A 41 30.72 -3.67 63.18
CA GLY A 41 30.45 -2.71 62.12
C GLY A 41 30.73 -3.28 60.72
N PHE A 42 31.88 -3.93 60.53
CA PHE A 42 32.22 -4.60 59.27
C PHE A 42 31.27 -5.76 58.94
N MET A 43 30.89 -6.59 59.92
CA MET A 43 29.89 -7.64 59.70
C MET A 43 28.52 -7.06 59.34
N GLY A 44 28.10 -5.95 59.95
CA GLY A 44 26.85 -5.27 59.61
C GLY A 44 26.84 -4.75 58.17
N VAL A 45 27.92 -4.09 57.73
CA VAL A 45 28.07 -3.62 56.34
C VAL A 45 28.13 -4.81 55.37
N LEU A 46 28.87 -5.87 55.71
CA LEU A 46 28.96 -7.07 54.88
C LEU A 46 27.59 -7.75 54.72
N MET A 47 26.80 -7.90 55.80
CA MET A 47 25.46 -8.47 55.72
C MET A 47 24.53 -7.61 54.86
N LEU A 48 24.66 -6.28 54.92
CA LEU A 48 23.87 -5.37 54.09
C LEU A 48 24.25 -5.50 52.60
N VAL A 49 25.54 -5.57 52.29
CA VAL A 49 26.04 -5.80 50.92
C VAL A 49 25.57 -7.15 50.40
N VAL A 50 25.74 -8.24 51.16
CA VAL A 50 25.27 -9.58 50.76
C VAL A 50 23.75 -9.60 50.57
N GLY A 51 22.99 -8.98 51.47
CA GLY A 51 21.53 -8.89 51.37
C GLY A 51 21.07 -8.16 50.11
N THR A 52 21.73 -7.04 49.76
CA THR A 52 21.40 -6.28 48.53
C THR A 52 21.75 -7.05 47.26
N ILE A 53 22.90 -7.73 47.21
CA ILE A 53 23.30 -8.56 46.06
C ILE A 53 22.34 -9.74 45.89
N SER A 54 21.98 -10.45 46.97
CA SER A 54 21.02 -11.55 46.90
C SER A 54 19.64 -11.06 46.42
N SER A 55 19.14 -9.95 46.96
CA SER A 55 17.88 -9.34 46.51
C SER A 55 17.93 -9.00 45.01
N TYR A 56 19.02 -8.39 44.54
CA TYR A 56 19.23 -8.07 43.14
C TYR A 56 19.21 -9.33 42.25
N VAL A 57 19.90 -10.40 42.65
CA VAL A 57 19.91 -11.68 41.90
C VAL A 57 18.50 -12.29 41.83
N PHE A 58 17.73 -12.27 42.92
CA PHE A 58 16.35 -12.75 42.88
C PHE A 58 15.45 -11.90 41.96
N GLN A 59 15.62 -10.59 41.97
CA GLN A 59 14.89 -9.71 41.06
C GLN A 59 15.28 -9.95 39.60
N GLN A 60 16.57 -10.09 39.31
CA GLN A 60 17.05 -10.45 37.97
C GLN A 60 16.54 -11.81 37.50
N SER A 61 16.46 -12.81 38.40
CA SER A 61 15.90 -14.12 38.08
C SER A 61 14.40 -14.05 37.78
N LYS A 62 13.63 -13.30 38.58
CA LYS A 62 12.20 -13.07 38.32
C LYS A 62 11.99 -12.34 36.99
N TYR A 63 12.79 -11.32 36.72
CA TYR A 63 12.75 -10.57 35.47
C TYR A 63 13.08 -11.48 34.27
N GLY A 64 14.13 -12.30 34.37
CA GLY A 64 14.50 -13.25 33.33
C GLY A 64 13.40 -14.28 33.03
N ARG A 65 12.74 -14.82 34.06
CA ARG A 65 11.59 -15.73 33.89
C ARG A 65 10.40 -15.05 33.24
N ALA A 66 10.10 -13.80 33.63
CA ALA A 66 9.02 -13.02 33.01
C ALA A 66 9.32 -12.71 31.54
N LEU A 67 10.57 -12.36 31.21
CA LEU A 67 10.99 -12.13 29.82
C LEU A 67 10.87 -13.41 29.00
N PHE A 68 11.36 -14.54 29.51
CA PHE A 68 11.22 -15.84 28.87
C PHE A 68 9.76 -16.20 28.60
N ALA A 69 8.88 -16.05 29.60
CA ALA A 69 7.45 -16.32 29.43
C ALA A 69 6.79 -15.40 28.40
N ARG A 70 7.23 -14.13 28.30
CA ARG A 70 6.73 -13.18 27.29
C ARG A 70 7.14 -13.58 25.87
N GLU A 71 8.39 -13.98 25.66
CA GLU A 71 8.86 -14.44 24.34
C GLU A 71 8.20 -15.77 23.96
N GLN A 72 8.03 -16.68 24.92
CA GLN A 72 7.31 -17.93 24.70
C GLN A 72 5.84 -17.68 24.35
N ALA A 73 5.18 -16.74 25.04
CA ALA A 73 3.80 -16.35 24.75
C ALA A 73 3.67 -15.70 23.36
N LEU A 74 4.64 -14.89 22.93
CA LEU A 74 4.69 -14.33 21.58
C LEU A 74 4.83 -15.43 20.51
N SER A 75 5.75 -16.38 20.69
CA SER A 75 5.93 -17.50 19.77
C SER A 75 4.68 -18.40 19.70
N ILE A 76 4.01 -18.63 20.83
CA ILE A 76 2.70 -19.31 20.87
C ILE A 76 1.66 -18.50 20.08
N ALA A 77 1.62 -17.17 20.23
CA ALA A 77 0.72 -16.33 19.47
C ALA A 77 0.98 -16.41 17.95
N GLU A 78 2.24 -16.43 17.52
CA GLU A 78 2.65 -16.63 16.11
C GLU A 78 2.19 -17.98 15.56
N SER A 79 2.34 -19.04 16.35
CA SER A 79 1.85 -20.37 15.96
C SER A 79 0.33 -20.37 15.69
N GLY A 80 -0.45 -19.60 16.47
CA GLY A 80 -1.88 -19.44 16.25
C GLY A 80 -2.21 -18.71 14.94
N LEU A 81 -1.46 -17.66 14.58
CA LEU A 81 -1.63 -16.98 13.29
C LEU A 81 -1.32 -17.91 12.11
N GLU A 82 -0.19 -18.64 12.15
CA GLU A 82 0.19 -19.55 11.07
C GLU A 82 -0.76 -20.75 10.96
N TYR A 83 -1.26 -21.27 12.08
CA TYR A 83 -2.33 -22.28 12.07
C TYR A 83 -3.60 -21.73 11.40
N TYR A 84 -4.02 -20.51 11.73
CA TYR A 84 -5.24 -19.95 11.17
C TYR A 84 -5.10 -19.63 9.68
N LYS A 85 -3.93 -19.20 9.25
CA LYS A 85 -3.58 -19.07 7.81
C LYS A 85 -3.70 -20.42 7.08
N TRP A 86 -3.18 -21.51 7.67
CA TRP A 86 -3.35 -22.87 7.15
C TRP A 86 -4.82 -23.30 7.08
N PHE A 87 -5.63 -22.91 8.07
CA PHE A 87 -7.06 -23.17 8.11
C PHE A 87 -7.81 -22.41 7.00
N LEU A 88 -7.51 -21.13 6.81
CA LEU A 88 -8.13 -20.30 5.77
C LEU A 88 -7.78 -20.77 4.36
N ALA A 89 -6.53 -21.21 4.14
CA ALA A 89 -6.12 -21.83 2.87
C ALA A 89 -6.90 -23.11 2.53
N ARG A 90 -7.46 -23.79 3.53
CA ARG A 90 -8.29 -25.00 3.38
C ARG A 90 -9.79 -24.75 3.50
N THR A 91 -10.20 -23.50 3.70
CA THR A 91 -11.61 -23.12 3.86
C THR A 91 -11.99 -22.04 2.84
N PRO A 92 -12.12 -22.38 1.53
CA PRO A 92 -12.41 -21.38 0.50
C PRO A 92 -13.72 -20.61 0.71
N GLY A 93 -14.70 -21.18 1.42
CA GLY A 93 -15.94 -20.48 1.77
C GLY A 93 -15.68 -19.25 2.65
N ALA A 94 -14.72 -19.32 3.58
CA ALA A 94 -14.42 -18.22 4.47
C ALA A 94 -13.78 -17.04 3.72
N THR A 95 -12.88 -17.35 2.78
CA THR A 95 -12.19 -16.34 1.96
C THR A 95 -13.07 -15.78 0.84
N GLN A 96 -14.19 -16.42 0.49
CA GLN A 96 -15.12 -15.93 -0.54
C GLN A 96 -16.33 -15.20 0.04
N THR A 97 -16.97 -15.75 1.07
CA THR A 97 -18.25 -15.24 1.62
C THR A 97 -18.25 -15.08 3.14
N GLY A 98 -17.15 -15.46 3.81
CA GLY A 98 -17.07 -15.51 5.27
C GLY A 98 -17.71 -16.77 5.86
N ALA A 99 -18.29 -17.63 5.04
CA ALA A 99 -18.95 -18.86 5.49
C ALA A 99 -17.91 -19.88 6.00
N GLY A 100 -18.19 -20.50 7.15
CA GLY A 100 -17.29 -21.49 7.76
C GLY A 100 -16.12 -20.89 8.53
N LEU A 101 -16.09 -19.57 8.75
CA LEU A 101 -15.13 -18.94 9.66
C LEU A 101 -15.40 -19.41 11.10
N VAL A 102 -14.40 -20.02 11.74
CA VAL A 102 -14.49 -20.45 13.14
C VAL A 102 -13.79 -19.42 14.02
N SER A 103 -14.53 -18.79 14.94
CA SER A 103 -13.99 -17.83 15.89
C SER A 103 -14.83 -17.74 17.17
N PRO A 104 -14.22 -17.73 18.37
CA PRO A 104 -12.81 -17.96 18.63
C PRO A 104 -12.40 -19.42 18.40
N TYR A 105 -11.12 -19.66 18.13
CA TYR A 105 -10.52 -20.99 18.02
C TYR A 105 -9.31 -21.12 18.95
N THR A 106 -9.24 -22.18 19.74
CA THR A 106 -8.10 -22.42 20.64
C THR A 106 -7.17 -23.46 20.03
N TYR A 107 -5.92 -23.08 19.81
CA TYR A 107 -4.84 -23.94 19.34
C TYR A 107 -3.87 -24.24 20.49
N THR A 108 -3.68 -25.51 20.83
CA THR A 108 -2.69 -25.94 21.84
C THR A 108 -1.35 -26.19 21.18
N VAL A 109 -0.28 -25.60 21.72
CA VAL A 109 1.08 -25.74 21.18
C VAL A 109 1.82 -26.81 21.97
N SER A 110 2.17 -27.90 21.30
CA SER A 110 2.94 -29.00 21.90
C SER A 110 4.44 -28.73 21.85
N ASP A 111 5.16 -29.20 22.87
CA ASP A 111 6.62 -29.20 22.89
C ASP A 111 7.16 -30.42 22.10
N PRO A 112 8.13 -30.27 21.18
CA PRO A 112 8.82 -31.39 20.54
C PRO A 112 9.44 -32.39 21.53
N GLU A 113 9.83 -31.95 22.73
CA GLU A 113 10.39 -32.78 23.80
C GLU A 113 9.31 -33.48 24.64
N GLY A 114 8.03 -33.15 24.40
CA GLY A 114 6.86 -33.70 25.08
C GLY A 114 6.17 -32.70 26.02
N GLY A 115 4.84 -32.76 26.07
CA GLY A 115 4.01 -31.83 26.87
C GLY A 115 3.46 -30.65 26.07
N THR A 116 2.94 -29.64 26.77
CA THR A 116 2.29 -28.47 26.15
C THR A 116 2.99 -27.19 26.59
N LEU A 117 3.42 -26.36 25.64
CA LEU A 117 4.06 -25.07 25.88
C LEU A 117 3.04 -23.98 26.29
N GLY A 118 1.81 -24.11 25.80
CA GLY A 118 0.69 -23.23 26.13
C GLY A 118 -0.40 -23.30 25.07
N SER A 119 -1.22 -22.25 25.00
CA SER A 119 -2.33 -22.17 24.05
C SER A 119 -2.46 -20.80 23.42
N ALA A 120 -2.79 -20.77 22.13
CA ALA A 120 -3.19 -19.59 21.40
C ALA A 120 -4.71 -19.55 21.24
N GLU A 121 -5.34 -18.43 21.60
CA GLU A 121 -6.74 -18.15 21.29
C GLU A 121 -6.78 -17.22 20.08
N VAL A 122 -7.36 -17.70 18.97
CA VAL A 122 -7.43 -16.98 17.70
C VAL A 122 -8.85 -16.45 17.50
N THR A 123 -8.96 -15.14 17.31
CA THR A 123 -10.17 -14.45 16.88
C THR A 123 -10.03 -14.02 15.42
N ALA A 124 -11.10 -14.12 14.64
CA ALA A 124 -11.09 -13.77 13.23
C ALA A 124 -12.38 -13.08 12.84
N THR A 125 -12.30 -12.05 11.99
CA THR A 125 -13.46 -11.29 11.51
C THR A 125 -13.29 -11.01 10.03
N ALA A 126 -14.28 -11.43 9.23
CA ALA A 126 -14.31 -11.15 7.79
C ALA A 126 -14.92 -9.76 7.52
N ALA A 127 -14.23 -8.94 6.73
CA ALA A 127 -14.79 -7.70 6.20
C ALA A 127 -15.55 -8.01 4.91
N LEU A 128 -16.86 -7.77 4.89
CA LEU A 128 -17.74 -8.09 3.77
C LEU A 128 -18.14 -6.85 2.98
N GLN A 129 -18.17 -6.98 1.65
CA GLN A 129 -18.74 -6.01 0.70
C GLN A 129 -19.49 -6.76 -0.39
N CYS A 130 -20.73 -6.35 -0.67
CA CYS A 130 -21.69 -7.06 -1.53
C CYS A 130 -21.82 -8.56 -1.19
N GLY A 131 -21.71 -8.93 0.09
CA GLY A 131 -21.73 -10.33 0.55
C GLY A 131 -20.49 -11.15 0.14
N ARG A 132 -19.37 -10.49 -0.14
CA ARG A 132 -18.06 -11.10 -0.45
C ARG A 132 -16.99 -10.64 0.51
N THR A 133 -16.14 -11.56 0.95
CA THR A 133 -14.99 -11.25 1.80
C THR A 133 -13.97 -10.45 1.03
N GLN A 134 -13.60 -9.28 1.58
CA GLN A 134 -12.50 -8.47 1.08
C GLN A 134 -11.18 -8.87 1.74
N TRP A 135 -11.22 -9.06 3.07
CA TRP A 135 -10.10 -9.56 3.87
C TRP A 135 -10.63 -10.17 5.18
N ILE A 136 -9.75 -10.86 5.90
CA ILE A 136 -10.04 -11.42 7.22
C ILE A 136 -9.02 -10.87 8.20
N ASP A 137 -9.47 -10.13 9.21
CA ASP A 137 -8.63 -9.70 10.31
C ASP A 137 -8.50 -10.83 11.33
N ILE A 138 -7.28 -11.18 11.71
CA ILE A 138 -6.95 -12.27 12.63
C ILE A 138 -6.18 -11.66 13.81
N ALA A 139 -6.60 -11.98 15.03
CA ALA A 139 -5.83 -11.69 16.24
C ALA A 139 -5.61 -12.99 17.03
N SER A 140 -4.35 -13.30 17.31
CA SER A 140 -3.94 -14.49 18.05
C SER A 140 -3.36 -14.06 19.39
N LYS A 141 -3.97 -14.52 20.48
CA LYS A 141 -3.52 -14.30 21.85
C LYS A 141 -2.84 -15.56 22.39
N GLY A 142 -1.53 -15.52 22.48
CA GLY A 142 -0.72 -16.60 23.05
C GLY A 142 -0.60 -16.49 24.57
N THR A 143 -0.82 -17.60 25.26
CA THR A 143 -0.61 -17.74 26.71
C THR A 143 0.35 -18.90 26.97
N ALA A 144 1.50 -18.62 27.58
CA ALA A 144 2.49 -19.62 27.93
C ALA A 144 2.17 -20.30 29.27
N ASN A 145 2.41 -21.61 29.35
CA ASN A 145 2.28 -22.37 30.60
C ASN A 145 3.36 -22.00 31.63
N ALA A 146 4.50 -21.45 31.18
CA ALA A 146 5.56 -20.98 32.06
C ALA A 146 5.10 -19.85 33.00
N ASP A 147 4.27 -18.93 32.50
CA ASP A 147 3.58 -17.92 33.32
C ASP A 147 2.38 -17.33 32.56
N THR A 148 1.17 -17.60 33.05
CA THR A 148 -0.07 -17.18 32.40
C THR A 148 -0.38 -15.70 32.57
N ARG A 149 0.38 -14.96 33.40
CA ARG A 149 0.17 -13.53 33.66
C ARG A 149 0.66 -12.62 32.55
N PHE A 150 1.44 -13.15 31.60
CA PHE A 150 2.07 -12.37 30.53
C PHE A 150 1.65 -12.84 29.12
N PRO A 151 0.35 -12.87 28.79
CA PRO A 151 -0.08 -13.20 27.44
C PRO A 151 0.38 -12.13 26.44
N ARG A 152 0.61 -12.54 25.19
CA ARG A 152 0.90 -11.62 24.07
C ARG A 152 -0.13 -11.78 22.99
N THR A 153 -0.56 -10.68 22.40
CA THR A 153 -1.51 -10.69 21.29
C THR A 153 -0.85 -10.07 20.08
N ILE A 154 -0.91 -10.79 18.96
CA ILE A 154 -0.49 -10.29 17.66
C ILE A 154 -1.69 -10.29 16.72
N SER A 155 -1.70 -9.35 15.78
CA SER A 155 -2.76 -9.24 14.78
C SER A 155 -2.17 -9.15 13.38
N ALA A 156 -2.86 -9.73 12.42
CA ALA A 156 -2.53 -9.69 11.01
C ALA A 156 -3.81 -9.75 10.17
N ARG A 157 -3.75 -9.22 8.96
CA ARG A 157 -4.83 -9.22 7.97
C ARG A 157 -4.51 -10.24 6.89
N TYR A 158 -5.40 -11.22 6.70
CA TYR A 158 -5.28 -12.20 5.63
C TYR A 158 -6.03 -11.69 4.39
N MET A 159 -5.28 -11.35 3.34
CA MET A 159 -5.81 -10.85 2.08
C MET A 159 -4.86 -11.13 0.91
N ARG A 160 -5.35 -11.00 -0.32
CA ARG A 160 -4.49 -10.91 -1.50
C ARG A 160 -3.87 -9.52 -1.57
N PRO A 161 -2.56 -9.38 -1.87
CA PRO A 161 -1.93 -8.08 -2.09
C PRO A 161 -2.68 -7.29 -3.16
N SER A 162 -3.07 -6.06 -2.85
CA SER A 162 -3.77 -5.19 -3.79
C SER A 162 -2.78 -4.50 -4.71
N VAL A 163 -3.22 -4.13 -5.92
CA VAL A 163 -2.45 -3.20 -6.77
C VAL A 163 -2.16 -1.87 -6.07
N ALA A 164 -2.94 -1.53 -5.03
CA ALA A 164 -2.76 -0.36 -4.17
C ALA A 164 -1.37 -0.24 -3.50
N GLU A 165 -0.58 -1.33 -3.46
CA GLU A 165 0.81 -1.31 -2.99
C GLU A 165 1.77 -0.57 -3.93
N TYR A 166 1.37 -0.35 -5.20
CA TYR A 166 2.18 0.28 -6.23
C TYR A 166 1.71 1.71 -6.50
N SER A 167 2.62 2.60 -6.88
CA SER A 167 2.24 3.85 -7.51
C SER A 167 1.82 3.60 -8.97
N TYR A 168 2.58 2.75 -9.69
CA TYR A 168 2.33 2.41 -11.09
C TYR A 168 2.59 0.93 -11.38
N ILE A 169 1.70 0.33 -12.17
CA ILE A 169 1.89 -0.95 -12.85
C ILE A 169 1.60 -0.73 -14.34
N VAL A 170 2.61 -0.92 -15.19
CA VAL A 170 2.51 -0.68 -16.64
C VAL A 170 2.83 -1.94 -17.43
N GLY A 171 1.96 -2.33 -18.36
CA GLY A 171 2.13 -3.55 -19.15
C GLY A 171 3.12 -3.45 -20.31
N GLU A 172 3.46 -2.22 -20.74
CA GLU A 172 4.34 -1.95 -21.87
C GLU A 172 5.58 -1.13 -21.50
N ASN A 173 6.44 -0.90 -22.49
CA ASN A 173 7.58 0.00 -22.37
C ASN A 173 7.12 1.44 -22.10
N VAL A 174 7.81 2.16 -21.23
CA VAL A 174 7.40 3.50 -20.81
C VAL A 174 8.58 4.43 -20.53
N PHE A 175 8.34 5.73 -20.70
CA PHE A 175 9.26 6.77 -20.30
C PHE A 175 8.65 7.59 -19.16
N ALA A 176 9.31 7.57 -18.00
CA ALA A 176 9.04 8.46 -16.88
C ALA A 176 10.04 9.62 -16.93
N GLY A 177 9.59 10.78 -17.44
CA GLY A 177 10.40 11.98 -17.60
C GLY A 177 10.85 12.63 -16.28
N SER A 178 11.86 13.50 -16.37
CA SER A 178 12.43 14.24 -15.23
C SER A 178 11.47 15.23 -14.58
N ASP A 179 10.40 15.57 -15.28
CA ASP A 179 9.27 16.38 -14.85
C ASP A 179 8.25 15.59 -13.97
N ARG A 180 8.64 14.41 -13.46
CA ARG A 180 7.86 13.58 -12.53
C ARG A 180 8.55 13.43 -11.18
N THR A 181 7.75 13.42 -10.11
CA THR A 181 8.13 12.94 -8.78
C THR A 181 7.28 11.73 -8.44
N ILE A 182 7.90 10.58 -8.19
CA ILE A 182 7.22 9.31 -7.92
C ILE A 182 7.58 8.85 -6.51
N ARG A 183 6.59 8.66 -5.64
CA ARG A 183 6.78 8.03 -4.33
C ARG A 183 5.96 6.76 -4.24
N GLY A 184 6.65 5.64 -4.04
CA GLY A 184 6.08 4.31 -4.00
C GLY A 184 6.59 3.42 -5.15
N PRO A 185 6.36 2.10 -5.05
CA PRO A 185 6.85 1.14 -6.03
C PRO A 185 6.35 1.42 -7.45
N TYR A 186 7.24 1.30 -8.44
CA TYR A 186 6.94 1.44 -9.86
C TYR A 186 7.32 0.16 -10.59
N HIS A 187 6.36 -0.49 -11.24
CA HIS A 187 6.58 -1.75 -11.95
C HIS A 187 6.22 -1.66 -13.43
N THR A 188 7.04 -2.26 -14.28
CA THR A 188 6.76 -2.45 -15.70
C THR A 188 6.98 -3.89 -16.15
N ASN A 189 6.04 -4.43 -16.93
CA ASN A 189 6.26 -5.70 -17.64
C ASN A 189 7.18 -5.52 -18.86
N GLY A 190 7.26 -4.31 -19.41
CA GLY A 190 8.24 -3.91 -20.41
C GLY A 190 9.47 -3.25 -19.78
N GLY A 191 10.29 -2.60 -20.60
CA GLY A 191 11.40 -1.77 -20.15
C GLY A 191 10.98 -0.34 -19.83
N VAL A 192 11.66 0.28 -18.88
CA VAL A 192 11.37 1.64 -18.43
C VAL A 192 12.60 2.53 -18.55
N ARG A 193 12.41 3.69 -19.19
CA ARG A 193 13.32 4.81 -18.99
C ARG A 193 12.84 5.63 -17.80
N MET A 194 13.60 5.62 -16.71
CA MET A 194 13.33 6.33 -15.47
C MET A 194 14.27 7.54 -15.33
N ASP A 195 13.81 8.71 -15.75
CA ASP A 195 14.48 10.01 -15.51
C ASP A 195 13.85 10.78 -14.31
N ALA A 196 12.73 10.27 -13.79
CA ALA A 196 11.98 10.87 -12.69
C ALA A 196 12.72 10.81 -11.34
N THR A 197 12.38 11.75 -10.46
CA THR A 197 12.78 11.66 -9.05
C THR A 197 11.92 10.61 -8.35
N HIS A 198 12.55 9.64 -7.69
CA HIS A 198 11.87 8.57 -6.97
C HIS A 198 12.60 8.11 -5.70
N ASN A 199 11.85 7.51 -4.78
CA ASN A 199 12.32 7.12 -3.44
C ASN A 199 11.98 5.66 -3.05
N SER A 200 11.63 4.82 -4.02
CA SER A 200 11.17 3.44 -3.83
C SER A 200 11.56 2.58 -5.02
N ASP A 201 11.35 1.27 -4.92
CA ASP A 201 11.70 0.29 -5.94
C ASP A 201 11.13 0.61 -7.33
N VAL A 202 12.01 0.57 -8.34
CA VAL A 202 11.66 0.63 -9.77
C VAL A 202 12.03 -0.71 -10.38
N THR A 203 11.03 -1.43 -10.85
CA THR A 203 11.18 -2.82 -11.27
C THR A 203 10.75 -3.01 -12.71
N SER A 204 11.49 -3.85 -13.43
CA SER A 204 11.19 -4.24 -14.82
C SER A 204 11.23 -5.75 -14.96
N ALA A 205 10.25 -6.33 -15.65
CA ALA A 205 10.22 -7.77 -15.89
C ALA A 205 11.23 -8.22 -16.95
N VAL A 206 11.65 -7.33 -17.86
CA VAL A 206 12.61 -7.66 -18.92
C VAL A 206 14.04 -7.40 -18.46
N GLN A 207 14.97 -8.24 -18.92
CA GLN A 207 16.39 -8.04 -18.70
C GLN A 207 16.95 -6.93 -19.60
N THR A 208 16.54 -6.92 -20.87
CA THR A 208 16.92 -5.89 -21.85
C THR A 208 15.75 -5.53 -22.77
N TRP A 209 15.81 -4.34 -23.38
CA TRP A 209 14.80 -3.84 -24.33
C TRP A 209 15.39 -2.80 -25.30
N ASN A 210 14.65 -2.51 -26.37
CA ASN A 210 15.03 -1.50 -27.36
C ASN A 210 14.50 -0.10 -26.97
N CYS A 211 15.35 0.70 -26.33
CA CYS A 211 15.02 2.08 -26.01
C CYS A 211 15.26 3.00 -27.21
N THR A 212 14.19 3.41 -27.88
CA THR A 212 14.22 4.34 -29.02
C THR A 212 14.00 5.80 -28.60
N SER A 213 14.09 6.73 -29.54
CA SER A 213 13.77 8.14 -29.33
C SER A 213 12.34 8.39 -28.85
N ASN A 214 11.40 7.47 -29.13
CA ASN A 214 10.02 7.52 -28.62
C ASN A 214 9.95 7.42 -27.08
N TYR A 215 10.99 6.86 -26.47
CA TYR A 215 11.18 6.78 -25.02
C TYR A 215 12.27 7.76 -24.55
N GLY A 216 12.61 8.76 -25.36
CA GLY A 216 13.62 9.76 -25.07
C GLY A 216 15.06 9.35 -25.35
N CYS A 217 15.36 8.09 -25.70
CA CYS A 217 16.74 7.60 -25.89
C CYS A 217 17.35 8.13 -27.19
N ASN A 218 18.43 8.91 -27.07
CA ASN A 218 19.19 9.42 -28.19
C ASN A 218 20.71 9.36 -27.89
N PRO A 219 21.51 8.54 -28.60
CA PRO A 219 21.08 7.61 -29.65
C PRO A 219 20.18 6.48 -29.10
N ALA A 220 19.44 5.82 -29.98
CA ALA A 220 18.65 4.66 -29.60
C ALA A 220 19.56 3.54 -29.06
N GLN A 221 19.10 2.85 -28.02
CA GLN A 221 19.82 1.78 -27.34
C GLN A 221 19.07 0.46 -27.54
N PRO A 222 19.47 -0.38 -28.49
CA PRO A 222 18.74 -1.62 -28.83
C PRO A 222 18.79 -2.69 -27.73
N THR A 223 19.76 -2.61 -26.82
CA THR A 223 19.97 -3.54 -25.70
C THR A 223 20.09 -2.79 -24.37
N ALA A 224 19.21 -1.81 -24.15
CA ALA A 224 19.15 -1.11 -22.87
C ALA A 224 18.76 -2.09 -21.75
N PRO A 225 19.28 -1.96 -20.52
CA PRO A 225 18.80 -2.74 -19.38
C PRO A 225 17.31 -2.47 -19.10
N GLY A 226 16.62 -3.40 -18.44
CA GLY A 226 15.19 -3.29 -18.13
C GLY A 226 14.79 -1.95 -17.48
N VAL A 227 15.62 -1.42 -16.60
CA VAL A 227 15.53 -0.03 -16.12
C VAL A 227 16.76 0.74 -16.59
N VAL A 228 16.55 1.87 -17.25
CA VAL A 228 17.60 2.77 -17.74
C VAL A 228 17.18 4.23 -17.48
N GLY A 229 18.09 5.18 -17.46
CA GLY A 229 17.76 6.61 -17.37
C GLY A 229 18.66 7.39 -16.43
N ASN A 230 18.25 8.62 -16.12
CA ASN A 230 18.98 9.57 -15.28
C ASN A 230 18.25 9.90 -13.95
N GLY A 231 17.28 9.07 -13.55
CA GLY A 231 16.51 9.27 -12.32
C GLY A 231 17.36 9.15 -11.06
N SER A 232 16.84 9.67 -9.95
CA SER A 232 17.52 9.63 -8.64
C SER A 232 17.67 8.20 -8.11
N ASN A 233 18.66 7.90 -7.29
CA ASN A 233 18.76 6.62 -6.54
C ASN A 233 18.67 5.31 -7.36
N PRO A 234 19.57 5.04 -8.33
CA PRO A 234 19.58 3.77 -9.09
C PRO A 234 19.70 2.48 -8.27
N ILE A 235 20.05 2.57 -6.97
CA ILE A 235 20.09 1.43 -6.05
C ILE A 235 18.72 0.75 -5.88
N PHE A 236 17.63 1.49 -6.12
CA PHE A 236 16.26 0.95 -6.07
C PHE A 236 15.83 0.30 -7.40
N TRP A 237 16.71 0.23 -8.40
CA TRP A 237 16.39 -0.38 -9.69
C TRP A 237 16.66 -1.87 -9.66
N SER A 238 15.64 -2.66 -9.96
CA SER A 238 15.75 -4.12 -10.00
C SER A 238 15.18 -4.69 -11.29
N TYR A 239 15.99 -5.48 -11.99
CA TYR A 239 15.64 -6.15 -13.22
C TYR A 239 16.62 -7.31 -13.52
N PRO A 240 16.15 -8.41 -14.12
CA PRO A 240 14.74 -8.75 -14.36
C PRO A 240 14.05 -9.19 -13.06
N VAL A 241 12.77 -8.86 -12.91
CA VAL A 241 11.87 -9.42 -11.89
C VAL A 241 10.73 -10.22 -12.53
N THR A 242 9.91 -10.90 -11.74
CA THR A 242 8.70 -11.55 -12.26
C THR A 242 7.72 -10.50 -12.80
N SER A 243 7.10 -10.77 -13.94
CA SER A 243 6.04 -9.92 -14.50
C SER A 243 4.76 -10.02 -13.67
N ILE A 244 4.03 -8.91 -13.60
CA ILE A 244 2.69 -8.88 -13.01
C ILE A 244 1.67 -9.21 -14.10
N SER A 245 0.89 -10.27 -13.94
CA SER A 245 -0.10 -10.66 -14.94
C SER A 245 -1.29 -9.69 -14.95
N PHE A 246 -1.58 -9.11 -16.12
CA PHE A 246 -2.77 -8.29 -16.31
C PHE A 246 -4.06 -9.13 -16.34
N ASP A 247 -3.95 -10.44 -16.57
CA ASP A 247 -5.08 -11.38 -16.50
C ASP A 247 -5.46 -11.69 -15.05
N THR A 248 -4.54 -11.51 -14.08
CA THR A 248 -4.86 -11.60 -12.65
C THR A 248 -5.32 -10.27 -12.05
N ILE A 249 -4.94 -9.15 -12.69
CA ILE A 249 -5.39 -7.80 -12.34
C ILE A 249 -6.81 -7.54 -12.86
N SER A 250 -7.21 -8.17 -13.97
CA SER A 250 -8.53 -7.97 -14.55
C SER A 250 -9.60 -8.31 -13.51
N VAL A 251 -10.50 -7.35 -13.29
CA VAL A 251 -11.66 -7.55 -12.43
C VAL A 251 -12.73 -8.21 -13.27
N ASP A 252 -13.44 -9.17 -12.71
CA ASP A 252 -14.59 -9.79 -13.36
C ASP A 252 -15.74 -8.77 -13.46
N LEU A 253 -15.78 -8.09 -14.60
CA LEU A 253 -16.73 -7.03 -14.90
C LEU A 253 -18.18 -7.55 -14.94
N ALA A 254 -18.40 -8.81 -15.33
CA ALA A 254 -19.72 -9.43 -15.32
C ALA A 254 -20.22 -9.65 -13.89
N ASN A 255 -19.35 -10.10 -12.98
CA ASN A 255 -19.68 -10.23 -11.57
C ASN A 255 -19.95 -8.86 -10.92
N LEU A 256 -19.18 -7.82 -11.26
CA LEU A 256 -19.44 -6.46 -10.77
C LEU A 256 -20.80 -5.92 -11.22
N GLN A 257 -21.17 -6.15 -12.48
CA GLN A 257 -22.50 -5.82 -13.00
C GLN A 257 -23.59 -6.53 -12.18
N GLY A 258 -23.42 -7.83 -11.90
CA GLY A 258 -24.34 -8.59 -11.07
C GLY A 258 -24.48 -8.04 -9.65
N TYR A 259 -23.38 -7.63 -9.01
CA TYR A 259 -23.41 -6.99 -7.68
C TYR A 259 -24.11 -5.63 -7.69
N ALA A 260 -23.91 -4.83 -8.74
CA ALA A 260 -24.59 -3.56 -8.91
C ALA A 260 -26.11 -3.72 -9.11
N GLN A 261 -26.53 -4.74 -9.87
CA GLN A 261 -27.95 -5.00 -10.15
C GLN A 261 -28.70 -5.66 -8.98
N SER A 262 -28.06 -6.61 -8.30
CA SER A 262 -28.73 -7.51 -7.33
C SER A 262 -28.11 -7.52 -5.94
N GLY A 263 -26.85 -7.12 -5.81
CA GLY A 263 -26.11 -7.07 -4.53
C GLY A 263 -26.34 -5.80 -3.71
N GLY A 264 -27.19 -4.90 -4.19
CA GLY A 264 -27.50 -3.62 -3.56
C GLY A 264 -26.56 -2.48 -3.92
N GLY A 265 -25.78 -2.60 -5.01
CA GLY A 265 -25.01 -1.49 -5.57
C GLY A 265 -25.86 -0.55 -6.45
N LEU A 266 -25.20 0.28 -7.27
CA LEU A 266 -25.84 1.18 -8.22
C LEU A 266 -25.52 0.75 -9.65
N TYR A 267 -26.54 0.50 -10.45
CA TYR A 267 -26.41 0.10 -11.85
C TYR A 267 -27.00 1.14 -12.79
N PHE A 268 -26.25 1.51 -13.82
CA PHE A 268 -26.66 2.41 -14.89
C PHE A 268 -26.44 1.73 -16.25
N GLY A 269 -27.53 1.32 -16.88
CA GLY A 269 -27.52 0.80 -18.25
C GLY A 269 -27.20 1.87 -19.30
N PRO A 270 -27.10 1.51 -20.59
CA PRO A 270 -26.66 2.41 -21.65
C PRO A 270 -27.45 3.72 -21.71
N ALA A 271 -26.76 4.86 -21.80
CA ALA A 271 -27.42 6.17 -21.70
C ALA A 271 -28.32 6.49 -22.91
N SER A 272 -28.05 5.90 -24.06
CA SER A 272 -28.81 6.10 -25.30
C SER A 272 -29.64 4.88 -25.72
N GLY A 273 -29.62 3.79 -24.95
CA GLY A 273 -30.12 2.48 -25.40
C GLY A 273 -29.04 1.66 -26.12
N ASP A 274 -28.09 2.31 -26.79
CA ASP A 274 -26.88 1.69 -27.35
C ASP A 274 -25.66 1.91 -26.43
N PRO A 275 -24.85 0.87 -26.16
CA PRO A 275 -23.65 0.96 -25.33
C PRO A 275 -22.57 1.84 -25.97
N ASN A 276 -21.77 2.51 -25.13
CA ASN A 276 -20.61 3.32 -25.51
C ASN A 276 -20.90 4.52 -26.44
N SER A 277 -22.16 4.80 -26.76
CA SER A 277 -22.58 5.91 -27.62
C SER A 277 -22.63 7.24 -26.87
N ARG A 278 -22.98 7.22 -25.57
CA ARG A 278 -22.99 8.40 -24.70
C ARG A 278 -22.24 8.11 -23.41
N GLY A 279 -22.89 8.25 -22.26
CA GLY A 279 -22.32 7.99 -20.96
C GLY A 279 -23.00 8.74 -19.83
N TYR A 280 -22.40 8.62 -18.65
CA TYR A 280 -22.86 9.26 -17.42
C TYR A 280 -21.74 10.08 -16.79
N HIS A 281 -22.12 11.16 -16.14
CA HIS A 281 -21.22 11.98 -15.35
C HIS A 281 -21.57 11.78 -13.86
N LEU A 282 -20.61 11.26 -13.11
CA LEU A 282 -20.70 10.95 -11.70
C LEU A 282 -19.95 12.03 -10.91
N VAL A 283 -20.70 12.77 -10.10
CA VAL A 283 -20.17 13.78 -9.18
C VAL A 283 -20.31 13.26 -7.75
N PHE A 284 -19.19 12.88 -7.15
CA PHE A 284 -19.16 12.43 -5.76
C PHE A 284 -19.30 13.61 -4.80
N ASN A 285 -20.18 13.46 -3.82
CA ASN A 285 -20.45 14.47 -2.81
C ASN A 285 -19.88 14.05 -1.45
N SER A 286 -19.41 15.03 -0.69
CA SER A 286 -18.82 14.83 0.65
C SER A 286 -19.79 14.31 1.73
N GLY A 287 -21.05 14.01 1.36
CA GLY A 287 -22.07 13.41 2.23
C GLY A 287 -22.33 11.92 1.97
N GLY A 288 -21.45 11.24 1.23
CA GLY A 288 -21.59 9.80 0.93
C GLY A 288 -22.62 9.51 -0.17
N THR A 289 -22.83 10.48 -1.05
CA THR A 289 -23.76 10.36 -2.19
C THR A 289 -23.03 10.62 -3.49
N VAL A 290 -23.61 10.14 -4.60
CA VAL A 290 -23.18 10.44 -5.96
C VAL A 290 -24.32 11.07 -6.73
N THR A 291 -24.09 12.25 -7.30
CA THR A 291 -25.02 12.89 -8.24
C THR A 291 -24.70 12.40 -9.64
N VAL A 292 -25.71 11.90 -10.32
CA VAL A 292 -25.56 11.24 -11.63
C VAL A 292 -26.29 12.05 -12.68
N TYR A 293 -25.54 12.46 -13.70
CA TYR A 293 -26.07 13.10 -14.89
C TYR A 293 -25.94 12.15 -16.09
N ARG A 294 -26.98 12.11 -16.91
CA ARG A 294 -26.94 11.45 -18.22
C ARG A 294 -26.43 12.46 -19.24
N VAL A 295 -25.33 12.14 -19.91
CA VAL A 295 -24.77 12.99 -20.96
C VAL A 295 -25.71 12.98 -22.16
N THR A 296 -26.12 14.15 -22.64
CA THR A 296 -27.02 14.29 -23.79
C THR A 296 -26.29 14.66 -25.08
N SER A 297 -25.15 15.34 -24.96
CA SER A 297 -24.32 15.76 -26.09
C SER A 297 -22.87 15.99 -25.66
N THR A 298 -21.94 15.78 -26.57
CA THR A 298 -20.50 15.98 -26.38
C THR A 298 -19.92 16.85 -27.49
N THR A 299 -18.79 17.49 -27.22
CA THR A 299 -18.01 18.21 -28.24
C THR A 299 -16.92 17.29 -28.79
N GLY A 300 -16.90 17.14 -30.12
CA GLY A 300 -15.83 16.44 -30.84
C GLY A 300 -14.57 17.29 -30.93
N VAL A 301 -13.43 16.74 -30.54
CA VAL A 301 -12.11 17.35 -30.68
C VAL A 301 -11.10 16.35 -31.24
N TRP A 302 -10.18 16.80 -32.09
CA TRP A 302 -9.10 15.95 -32.57
C TRP A 302 -8.10 15.67 -31.45
N GLY A 303 -7.93 14.39 -31.11
CA GLY A 303 -6.91 13.91 -30.19
C GLY A 303 -6.01 12.88 -30.87
N TYR A 304 -4.74 12.85 -30.50
CA TYR A 304 -3.80 11.83 -30.95
C TYR A 304 -3.40 10.92 -29.80
N SER A 305 -3.33 9.62 -30.11
CA SER A 305 -2.71 8.63 -29.24
C SER A 305 -1.74 7.76 -30.00
N THR A 306 -0.70 7.25 -29.33
CA THR A 306 0.28 6.35 -29.96
C THR A 306 -0.37 5.10 -30.56
N PRO A 307 -1.37 4.45 -29.92
CA PRO A 307 -2.00 3.26 -30.50
C PRO A 307 -2.93 3.54 -31.69
N THR A 308 -3.69 4.65 -31.68
CA THR A 308 -4.79 4.88 -32.66
C THR A 308 -4.54 6.02 -33.65
N GLY A 309 -3.46 6.78 -33.49
CA GLY A 309 -3.22 8.00 -34.25
C GLY A 309 -4.22 9.11 -33.93
N TRP A 310 -4.39 10.05 -34.87
CA TRP A 310 -5.36 11.15 -34.79
C TRP A 310 -6.78 10.62 -34.98
N GLN A 311 -7.65 10.88 -34.00
CA GLN A 311 -9.06 10.51 -34.03
C GLN A 311 -9.92 11.67 -33.53
N MET A 312 -11.17 11.71 -33.98
CA MET A 312 -12.17 12.60 -33.41
C MET A 312 -12.65 11.97 -32.09
N GLU A 313 -12.43 12.65 -30.98
CA GLU A 313 -12.76 12.20 -29.64
C GLU A 313 -13.93 13.00 -29.07
N TYR A 314 -14.83 12.32 -28.36
CA TYR A 314 -16.06 12.90 -27.81
C TYR A 314 -16.00 12.92 -26.28
N ASN A 315 -14.92 13.48 -25.75
CA ASN A 315 -14.55 13.41 -24.34
C ASN A 315 -15.01 14.65 -23.52
N ILE A 316 -15.53 15.68 -24.19
CA ILE A 316 -15.99 16.93 -23.56
C ILE A 316 -17.52 16.91 -23.50
N ILE A 317 -18.09 17.06 -22.29
CA ILE A 317 -19.54 17.16 -22.10
C ILE A 317 -20.00 18.54 -22.60
N ALA A 318 -20.95 18.54 -23.54
CA ALA A 318 -21.59 19.77 -24.04
C ALA A 318 -22.99 19.98 -23.45
N GLY A 319 -23.65 18.90 -23.03
CA GLY A 319 -24.95 18.94 -22.38
C GLY A 319 -25.21 17.66 -21.61
N GLU A 320 -25.90 17.79 -20.48
CA GLU A 320 -26.27 16.69 -19.61
C GLU A 320 -27.58 16.98 -18.89
N THR A 321 -28.21 15.92 -18.38
CA THR A 321 -29.49 16.00 -17.66
C THR A 321 -29.38 15.25 -16.35
N LEU A 322 -29.90 15.82 -15.27
CA LEU A 322 -29.86 15.16 -13.96
C LEU A 322 -30.72 13.90 -13.99
N VAL A 323 -30.11 12.76 -13.62
CA VAL A 323 -30.83 11.50 -13.40
C VAL A 323 -31.29 11.44 -11.94
N GLY A 324 -30.40 11.79 -11.01
CA GLY A 324 -30.71 11.82 -9.58
C GLY A 324 -29.45 11.86 -8.72
N THR A 325 -29.66 11.87 -7.41
CA THR A 325 -28.59 11.77 -6.41
C THR A 325 -28.84 10.52 -5.56
N TYR A 326 -27.84 9.65 -5.51
CA TYR A 326 -27.95 8.32 -4.90
C TYR A 326 -26.99 8.21 -3.73
N ALA A 327 -27.46 7.65 -2.61
CA ALA A 327 -26.58 7.28 -1.51
C ALA A 327 -25.71 6.08 -1.93
N ILE A 328 -24.43 6.09 -1.57
CA ILE A 328 -23.53 4.99 -1.85
C ILE A 328 -23.71 3.93 -0.75
N PRO A 329 -24.19 2.72 -1.09
CA PRO A 329 -24.53 1.73 -0.07
C PRO A 329 -23.29 1.21 0.66
N ALA A 330 -23.24 1.37 1.99
CA ALA A 330 -22.09 0.94 2.80
C ALA A 330 -21.86 -0.59 2.78
N SER A 331 -22.92 -1.37 2.52
CA SER A 331 -22.84 -2.83 2.37
C SER A 331 -22.38 -3.27 0.99
N CYS A 332 -22.48 -2.42 -0.03
CA CYS A 332 -22.12 -2.72 -1.41
C CYS A 332 -21.79 -1.43 -2.18
N GLY A 333 -20.56 -0.94 -2.02
CA GLY A 333 -20.07 0.29 -2.67
C GLY A 333 -19.75 0.15 -4.16
N VAL A 334 -20.48 -0.67 -4.92
CA VAL A 334 -20.23 -0.89 -6.36
C VAL A 334 -21.16 -0.01 -7.18
N VAL A 335 -20.58 0.80 -8.07
CA VAL A 335 -21.26 1.58 -9.10
C VAL A 335 -20.85 1.03 -10.46
N PHE A 336 -21.80 0.50 -11.22
CA PHE A 336 -21.54 -0.08 -12.53
C PHE A 336 -22.26 0.72 -13.62
N VAL A 337 -21.52 1.08 -14.67
CA VAL A 337 -21.99 1.88 -15.81
C VAL A 337 -21.69 1.13 -17.10
N GLU A 338 -22.73 0.78 -17.87
CA GLU A 338 -22.61 0.12 -19.19
C GLU A 338 -22.29 1.08 -20.34
N ASP A 339 -21.56 2.14 -20.03
CA ASP A 339 -21.28 3.23 -20.95
C ASP A 339 -20.04 3.99 -20.49
N ARG A 340 -19.62 5.02 -21.24
CA ARG A 340 -18.53 5.89 -20.77
C ARG A 340 -18.93 6.61 -19.50
N VAL A 341 -17.95 6.88 -18.65
CA VAL A 341 -18.17 7.58 -17.39
C VAL A 341 -17.23 8.75 -17.23
N TRP A 342 -17.74 9.90 -16.79
CA TRP A 342 -16.94 11.02 -16.29
C TRP A 342 -17.02 11.01 -14.77
N VAL A 343 -15.89 11.15 -14.08
CA VAL A 343 -15.80 11.07 -12.62
C VAL A 343 -15.11 12.30 -12.06
N GLU A 344 -15.73 12.93 -11.06
CA GLU A 344 -15.15 14.02 -10.25
C GLU A 344 -15.81 14.10 -8.86
N GLY A 345 -15.25 14.91 -7.96
CA GLY A 345 -15.87 15.28 -6.68
C GLY A 345 -15.13 14.78 -5.44
N THR A 346 -15.84 14.68 -4.31
CA THR A 346 -15.30 14.25 -3.02
C THR A 346 -15.95 12.95 -2.59
N VAL A 347 -15.14 11.89 -2.43
CA VAL A 347 -15.59 10.54 -2.08
C VAL A 347 -15.63 10.38 -0.57
N GLN A 348 -16.77 9.90 -0.08
CA GLN A 348 -16.96 9.45 1.30
C GLN A 348 -17.42 7.99 1.29
N GLY A 349 -16.70 7.13 2.04
CA GLY A 349 -16.83 5.68 2.00
C GLY A 349 -15.92 5.01 0.96
N LYS A 350 -15.99 3.69 0.90
CA LYS A 350 -15.24 2.87 -0.06
C LYS A 350 -16.11 2.57 -1.27
N VAL A 351 -15.65 2.99 -2.45
CA VAL A 351 -16.44 2.93 -3.69
C VAL A 351 -15.62 2.32 -4.81
N LEU A 352 -16.24 1.44 -5.58
CA LEU A 352 -15.73 1.01 -6.88
C LEU A 352 -16.66 1.51 -7.98
N VAL A 353 -16.10 2.18 -8.98
CA VAL A 353 -16.77 2.58 -10.22
C VAL A 353 -16.24 1.70 -11.35
N ALA A 354 -17.12 0.98 -12.04
CA ALA A 354 -16.79 0.21 -13.22
C ALA A 354 -17.49 0.77 -14.46
N ALA A 355 -16.73 1.03 -15.53
CA ALA A 355 -17.24 1.36 -16.86
C ALA A 355 -16.90 0.24 -17.84
N ALA A 356 -17.91 -0.55 -18.21
CA ALA A 356 -17.71 -1.78 -18.97
C ALA A 356 -18.99 -2.31 -19.60
N THR A 357 -18.85 -3.08 -20.67
CA THR A 357 -19.94 -3.75 -21.40
C THR A 357 -19.65 -5.24 -21.50
N PRO A 358 -19.65 -6.00 -20.39
CA PRO A 358 -19.15 -7.37 -20.33
C PRO A 358 -19.96 -8.35 -21.21
N THR A 359 -21.21 -8.03 -21.53
CA THR A 359 -22.08 -8.82 -22.40
C THR A 359 -21.98 -8.44 -23.88
N ASP A 360 -21.26 -7.36 -24.21
CA ASP A 360 -21.08 -6.87 -25.58
C ASP A 360 -19.59 -6.78 -25.91
N GLY A 361 -19.09 -7.73 -26.70
CA GLY A 361 -17.70 -7.73 -27.16
C GLY A 361 -17.38 -6.72 -28.26
N SER A 362 -18.36 -5.94 -28.72
CA SER A 362 -18.17 -4.93 -29.78
C SER A 362 -17.82 -3.54 -29.25
N THR A 363 -18.06 -3.29 -27.96
CA THR A 363 -17.76 -2.02 -27.31
C THR A 363 -16.86 -2.23 -26.11
N SER A 364 -16.03 -1.22 -25.82
CA SER A 364 -15.21 -1.18 -24.61
C SER A 364 -15.20 0.25 -24.08
N PRO A 365 -16.01 0.56 -23.04
CA PRO A 365 -16.11 1.89 -22.48
C PRO A 365 -14.81 2.41 -21.85
N ASP A 366 -14.66 3.73 -21.90
CA ASP A 366 -13.61 4.47 -21.19
C ASP A 366 -14.16 5.14 -19.94
N ALA A 367 -13.31 5.36 -18.94
CA ALA A 367 -13.58 6.29 -17.85
C ALA A 367 -12.73 7.56 -17.99
N LEU A 368 -13.34 8.71 -17.76
CA LEU A 368 -12.75 10.03 -17.89
C LEU A 368 -12.66 10.70 -16.52
N LEU A 369 -11.46 11.08 -16.12
CA LEU A 369 -11.22 11.82 -14.89
C LEU A 369 -11.36 13.32 -15.21
N LYS A 370 -12.57 13.85 -15.02
CA LYS A 370 -12.96 15.19 -15.52
C LYS A 370 -12.45 16.32 -14.65
N GLY A 371 -12.40 16.10 -13.33
CA GLY A 371 -12.05 17.10 -12.33
C GLY A 371 -11.35 16.49 -11.13
N ASN A 372 -11.13 17.29 -10.09
CA ASN A 372 -10.50 16.79 -8.86
C ASN A 372 -11.32 15.64 -8.27
N ILE A 373 -10.60 14.63 -7.76
CA ILE A 373 -11.18 13.51 -7.03
C ILE A 373 -10.47 13.48 -5.68
N LEU A 374 -11.17 13.83 -4.61
CA LEU A 374 -10.60 13.93 -3.28
C LEU A 374 -11.32 12.99 -2.32
N TYR A 375 -10.70 12.68 -1.19
CA TYR A 375 -11.36 12.00 -0.08
C TYR A 375 -11.88 12.97 0.96
N ALA A 376 -13.01 12.65 1.58
CA ALA A 376 -13.55 13.41 2.70
C ALA A 376 -12.59 13.41 3.91
N SER A 377 -11.85 12.31 4.10
CA SER A 377 -10.73 12.14 5.03
C SER A 377 -9.72 11.13 4.50
N ASN A 378 -8.44 11.29 4.89
CA ASN A 378 -7.31 10.45 4.46
C ASN A 378 -6.91 9.39 5.52
N ASP A 379 -7.84 8.97 6.37
CA ASP A 379 -7.62 8.04 7.49
C ASP A 379 -7.84 6.56 7.12
N GLY A 380 -8.20 6.28 5.86
CA GLY A 380 -8.51 4.94 5.37
C GLY A 380 -9.98 4.56 5.38
N THR A 381 -10.88 5.40 5.88
CA THR A 381 -12.33 5.17 5.81
C THR A 381 -12.87 5.38 4.39
N ASN A 382 -12.23 6.23 3.60
CA ASN A 382 -12.60 6.54 2.22
C ASN A 382 -11.65 5.87 1.23
N GLY A 383 -12.12 5.67 0.01
CA GLY A 383 -11.29 5.14 -1.06
C GLY A 383 -12.08 4.95 -2.34
N LEU A 384 -11.46 5.26 -3.47
CA LEU A 384 -12.06 5.08 -4.79
C LEU A 384 -11.23 4.12 -5.64
N THR A 385 -11.90 3.17 -6.27
CA THR A 385 -11.34 2.36 -7.35
C THR A 385 -12.15 2.63 -8.62
N VAL A 386 -11.50 3.10 -9.68
CA VAL A 386 -12.11 3.28 -11.00
C VAL A 386 -11.53 2.25 -11.95
N VAL A 387 -12.37 1.39 -12.48
CA VAL A 387 -12.01 0.35 -13.45
C VAL A 387 -12.71 0.68 -14.77
N ALA A 388 -11.94 0.86 -15.83
CA ALA A 388 -12.48 0.92 -17.19
C ALA A 388 -12.06 -0.31 -17.98
N GLU A 389 -12.98 -0.82 -18.77
CA GLU A 389 -12.69 -1.91 -19.70
C GLU A 389 -11.58 -1.51 -20.67
N ARG A 390 -11.61 -0.29 -21.19
CA ARG A 390 -10.61 0.23 -22.14
C ARG A 390 -9.63 1.21 -21.52
N ASN A 391 -9.91 2.51 -21.52
CA ASN A 391 -8.96 3.52 -21.06
C ASN A 391 -9.43 4.26 -19.81
N ILE A 392 -8.46 4.74 -19.01
CA ILE A 392 -8.66 5.83 -18.05
C ILE A 392 -8.03 7.09 -18.66
N LEU A 393 -8.84 8.10 -18.98
CA LEU A 393 -8.36 9.28 -19.71
C LEU A 393 -8.60 10.58 -18.94
N PHE A 394 -7.73 11.55 -19.17
CA PHE A 394 -7.99 12.94 -18.84
C PHE A 394 -8.54 13.64 -20.08
N PRO A 395 -9.76 14.21 -20.03
CA PRO A 395 -10.28 14.96 -21.16
C PRO A 395 -9.50 16.26 -21.37
N LEU A 396 -9.56 16.83 -22.58
CA LEU A 396 -8.92 18.10 -22.91
C LEU A 396 -9.26 19.19 -21.89
N ASN A 397 -10.53 19.31 -21.49
CA ASN A 397 -11.02 20.32 -20.56
C ASN A 397 -10.83 19.98 -19.06
N ALA A 398 -9.94 19.05 -18.71
CA ALA A 398 -9.57 18.83 -17.31
C ALA A 398 -8.86 20.08 -16.72
N PRO A 399 -8.89 20.28 -15.39
CA PRO A 399 -8.29 21.45 -14.73
C PRO A 399 -6.78 21.61 -15.02
N GLU A 400 -6.30 22.85 -15.01
CA GLU A 400 -4.85 23.14 -15.17
C GLU A 400 -4.01 22.54 -14.04
N THR A 401 -4.51 22.61 -12.81
CA THR A 401 -3.94 21.95 -11.63
C THR A 401 -4.97 20.97 -11.11
N MET A 402 -4.65 19.68 -11.16
CA MET A 402 -5.57 18.61 -10.87
C MET A 402 -5.01 17.68 -9.79
N GLU A 403 -5.84 17.31 -8.83
CA GLU A 403 -5.51 16.35 -7.79
C GLU A 403 -6.56 15.22 -7.78
N ILE A 404 -6.09 13.99 -7.89
CA ILE A 404 -6.92 12.79 -7.94
C ILE A 404 -6.45 11.75 -6.93
N HIS A 405 -7.40 11.24 -6.15
CA HIS A 405 -7.19 10.24 -5.13
C HIS A 405 -7.94 8.98 -5.54
N GLY A 406 -7.23 7.87 -5.69
CA GLY A 406 -7.86 6.62 -6.12
C GLY A 406 -6.92 5.59 -6.74
N ILE A 407 -7.52 4.45 -7.05
CA ILE A 407 -6.91 3.36 -7.80
C ILE A 407 -7.54 3.37 -9.19
N PHE A 408 -6.74 3.58 -10.22
CA PHE A 408 -7.21 3.76 -11.59
C PHE A 408 -6.72 2.61 -12.45
N VAL A 409 -7.64 1.77 -12.93
CA VAL A 409 -7.33 0.55 -13.67
C VAL A 409 -7.88 0.62 -15.09
N ALA A 410 -6.98 0.68 -16.07
CA ALA A 410 -7.30 0.49 -17.48
C ALA A 410 -7.01 -0.98 -17.86
N GLN A 411 -8.06 -1.81 -17.98
CA GLN A 411 -7.89 -3.26 -18.15
C GLN A 411 -7.25 -3.64 -19.48
N SER A 412 -7.75 -3.10 -20.60
CA SER A 412 -7.24 -3.40 -21.94
C SER A 412 -6.44 -2.26 -22.58
N GLY A 413 -6.65 -1.02 -22.12
CA GLY A 413 -6.08 0.19 -22.72
C GLY A 413 -5.05 0.89 -21.84
N ARG A 414 -5.06 2.23 -21.90
CA ARG A 414 -4.07 3.09 -21.22
C ARG A 414 -4.69 4.01 -20.17
N TYR A 415 -3.85 4.37 -19.21
CA TYR A 415 -4.02 5.58 -18.41
C TYR A 415 -3.27 6.75 -19.06
N GLY A 416 -3.95 7.83 -19.41
CA GLY A 416 -3.24 8.99 -19.98
C GLY A 416 -4.07 10.18 -20.45
N HIS A 417 -3.37 11.16 -21.00
CA HIS A 417 -3.93 12.34 -21.65
C HIS A 417 -3.53 12.31 -23.12
N ASN A 418 -4.47 12.54 -24.03
CA ASN A 418 -4.18 12.51 -25.46
C ASN A 418 -3.38 13.75 -25.90
N TYR A 419 -2.71 13.64 -27.04
CA TYR A 419 -1.99 14.77 -27.62
C TYR A 419 -2.99 15.67 -28.35
N TYR A 420 -2.97 16.96 -28.03
CA TYR A 420 -3.79 17.98 -28.65
C TYR A 420 -2.87 19.09 -29.18
N VAL A 421 -3.29 19.77 -30.24
CA VAL A 421 -2.51 20.85 -30.87
C VAL A 421 -3.37 22.10 -31.04
N THR A 422 -2.73 23.27 -30.97
CA THR A 422 -3.36 24.59 -31.15
C THR A 422 -3.16 25.16 -32.55
N SER A 423 -2.53 24.40 -33.45
CA SER A 423 -2.25 24.82 -34.83
C SER A 423 -2.29 23.64 -35.79
N GLY A 424 -2.72 23.88 -37.03
CA GLY A 424 -2.75 22.89 -38.11
C GLY A 424 -4.15 22.33 -38.38
N SER A 425 -4.23 21.30 -39.24
CA SER A 425 -5.50 20.71 -39.68
C SER A 425 -6.24 19.92 -38.59
N THR A 426 -5.53 19.49 -37.55
CA THR A 426 -6.07 18.74 -36.39
C THR A 426 -6.10 19.60 -35.12
N GLN A 427 -6.11 20.94 -35.26
CA GLN A 427 -6.14 21.84 -34.11
C GLN A 427 -7.44 21.73 -33.34
N VAL A 428 -7.35 21.92 -32.03
CA VAL A 428 -8.53 22.09 -31.18
C VAL A 428 -9.21 23.43 -31.52
N PRO A 429 -10.52 23.55 -31.29
CA PRO A 429 -11.19 24.85 -31.38
C PRO A 429 -10.52 25.88 -30.45
N SER A 430 -10.39 27.13 -30.90
CA SER A 430 -9.59 28.18 -30.22
C SER A 430 -9.97 28.41 -28.75
N GLN A 431 -11.24 28.21 -28.39
CA GLN A 431 -11.72 28.28 -27.01
C GLN A 431 -11.09 27.22 -26.08
N TYR A 432 -10.44 26.19 -26.64
CA TYR A 432 -9.75 25.13 -25.90
C TYR A 432 -8.22 25.24 -25.96
N ASP A 433 -7.66 26.28 -26.61
CA ASP A 433 -6.21 26.43 -26.76
C ASP A 433 -5.49 26.47 -25.41
N SER A 434 -6.07 27.16 -24.42
CA SER A 434 -5.52 27.25 -23.06
C SER A 434 -5.49 25.92 -22.32
N TYR A 435 -6.25 24.92 -22.77
CA TYR A 435 -6.33 23.63 -22.12
C TYR A 435 -5.32 22.62 -22.67
N VAL A 436 -4.63 22.91 -23.78
CA VAL A 436 -3.67 21.97 -24.38
C VAL A 436 -2.50 21.67 -23.46
N ILE A 437 -1.99 22.69 -22.77
CA ILE A 437 -0.93 22.57 -21.75
C ILE A 437 -1.55 22.82 -20.37
N LYS A 438 -1.24 21.97 -19.42
CA LYS A 438 -1.70 22.03 -18.03
C LYS A 438 -0.52 22.16 -17.09
N THR A 439 -0.74 22.77 -15.93
CA THR A 439 0.31 23.07 -14.97
C THR A 439 0.76 21.82 -14.22
N GLN A 440 -0.16 21.11 -13.56
CA GLN A 440 0.21 20.00 -12.66
C GLN A 440 -0.87 18.94 -12.53
N LEU A 441 -0.46 17.67 -12.47
CA LEU A 441 -1.28 16.55 -12.04
C LEU A 441 -0.66 15.94 -10.76
N THR A 442 -1.46 15.84 -9.71
CA THR A 442 -1.12 15.09 -8.50
C THR A 442 -2.00 13.85 -8.42
N THR A 443 -1.39 12.68 -8.45
CA THR A 443 -2.06 11.38 -8.32
C THR A 443 -1.71 10.78 -6.97
N VAL A 444 -2.71 10.57 -6.11
CA VAL A 444 -2.58 9.89 -4.81
C VAL A 444 -3.29 8.54 -4.88
N GLY A 445 -2.53 7.45 -4.90
CA GLY A 445 -3.01 6.09 -5.08
C GLY A 445 -2.24 5.38 -6.19
N THR A 446 -2.95 4.63 -7.03
CA THR A 446 -2.33 3.67 -7.95
C THR A 446 -2.84 3.85 -9.36
N VAL A 447 -1.93 3.74 -10.32
CA VAL A 447 -2.26 3.62 -11.74
C VAL A 447 -1.89 2.24 -12.25
N VAL A 448 -2.86 1.56 -12.84
CA VAL A 448 -2.68 0.28 -13.53
C VAL A 448 -3.08 0.46 -14.99
N SER A 449 -2.12 0.28 -15.88
CA SER A 449 -2.27 0.57 -17.32
C SER A 449 -1.70 -0.57 -18.14
N ARG A 450 -2.54 -1.30 -18.89
CA ARG A 450 -2.06 -2.41 -19.74
C ARG A 450 -1.14 -1.91 -20.84
N LEU A 451 -1.51 -0.80 -21.48
CA LEU A 451 -0.69 -0.14 -22.50
C LEU A 451 0.19 0.95 -21.90
N ARG A 452 1.10 1.50 -22.70
CA ARG A 452 1.94 2.64 -22.30
C ARG A 452 1.11 3.78 -21.72
N THR A 453 1.47 4.19 -20.49
CA THR A 453 0.90 5.37 -19.84
C THR A 453 1.62 6.66 -20.28
N GLY A 454 0.88 7.77 -20.30
CA GLY A 454 1.43 9.09 -20.59
C GLY A 454 0.42 10.21 -20.35
N THR A 455 0.75 11.16 -19.48
CA THR A 455 -0.08 12.33 -19.15
C THR A 455 0.53 13.64 -19.62
N ALA A 456 1.70 13.59 -20.26
CA ALA A 456 2.31 14.73 -20.94
C ALA A 456 3.03 14.28 -22.21
N TRP A 457 3.09 15.19 -23.16
CA TRP A 457 3.77 15.05 -24.43
C TRP A 457 4.87 16.08 -24.49
N SER A 458 6.09 15.66 -24.83
CA SER A 458 7.26 16.53 -24.87
C SER A 458 7.89 16.57 -26.25
N SER A 459 8.42 17.74 -26.60
CA SER A 459 9.21 17.97 -27.81
C SER A 459 10.35 18.93 -27.46
N GLY A 460 11.57 18.61 -27.88
CA GLY A 460 12.75 19.44 -27.58
C GLY A 460 13.01 19.69 -26.08
N GLY A 461 12.59 18.78 -25.20
CA GLY A 461 12.73 18.92 -23.75
C GLY A 461 11.69 19.81 -23.07
N SER A 462 10.70 20.32 -23.81
CA SER A 462 9.58 21.10 -23.27
C SER A 462 8.26 20.33 -23.43
N THR A 463 7.34 20.52 -22.49
CA THR A 463 5.98 19.97 -22.60
C THR A 463 5.19 20.75 -23.65
N VAL A 464 4.66 20.03 -24.64
CA VAL A 464 3.87 20.59 -25.74
C VAL A 464 2.37 20.30 -25.61
N ALA A 465 1.99 19.29 -24.81
CA ALA A 465 0.61 19.04 -24.42
C ALA A 465 0.54 18.21 -23.12
N GLY A 466 -0.57 18.30 -22.40
CA GLY A 466 -0.79 17.59 -21.13
C GLY A 466 -0.15 18.30 -19.93
N PHE A 467 0.12 17.58 -18.86
CA PHE A 467 0.54 18.15 -17.57
C PHE A 467 2.05 18.35 -17.49
N ALA A 468 2.49 19.61 -17.31
CA ALA A 468 3.90 19.99 -17.27
C ALA A 468 4.65 19.43 -16.05
N SER A 469 3.98 19.28 -14.91
CA SER A 469 4.52 18.63 -13.71
C SER A 469 3.61 17.48 -13.29
N ARG A 470 4.17 16.32 -12.91
CA ARG A 470 3.37 15.22 -12.34
C ARG A 470 3.96 14.75 -11.00
N ASN A 471 3.10 14.65 -10.00
CA ASN A 471 3.44 14.11 -8.69
C ASN A 471 2.61 12.86 -8.45
N ASP A 472 3.27 11.73 -8.32
CA ASP A 472 2.65 10.43 -8.18
C ASP A 472 3.01 9.87 -6.80
N PHE A 473 2.01 9.67 -5.96
CA PHE A 473 2.18 9.18 -4.59
C PHE A 473 1.32 7.94 -4.41
N TYR A 474 1.86 6.81 -3.99
CA TYR A 474 1.02 5.69 -3.59
C TYR A 474 0.29 5.97 -2.27
N ASP A 475 -0.93 5.44 -2.14
CA ASP A 475 -1.69 5.52 -0.90
C ASP A 475 -1.47 4.25 -0.06
N ARG A 476 -0.60 4.38 0.95
CA ARG A 476 -0.27 3.27 1.86
C ARG A 476 -1.50 2.73 2.60
N VAL A 477 -2.51 3.55 2.85
CA VAL A 477 -3.69 3.10 3.59
C VAL A 477 -4.57 2.22 2.71
N LEU A 478 -4.68 2.55 1.42
CA LEU A 478 -5.39 1.71 0.44
C LEU A 478 -4.67 0.40 0.16
N ALA A 479 -3.34 0.33 0.30
CA ALA A 479 -2.60 -0.93 0.19
C ALA A 479 -3.16 -2.03 1.13
N PHE A 480 -3.55 -1.64 2.34
CA PHE A 480 -4.05 -2.57 3.37
C PHE A 480 -5.57 -2.50 3.58
N SER A 481 -6.23 -1.46 3.09
CA SER A 481 -7.68 -1.29 3.14
C SER A 481 -8.22 -0.72 1.82
N PRO A 482 -8.10 -1.48 0.72
CA PRO A 482 -8.55 -1.02 -0.59
C PRO A 482 -10.09 -0.96 -0.65
N PRO A 483 -10.66 -0.21 -1.61
CA PRO A 483 -12.08 -0.30 -1.91
C PRO A 483 -12.52 -1.71 -2.36
N PRO A 484 -13.82 -2.04 -2.26
CA PRO A 484 -14.34 -3.35 -2.65
C PRO A 484 -13.88 -3.78 -4.04
N PHE A 485 -13.49 -5.04 -4.18
CA PHE A 485 -13.15 -5.68 -5.47
C PHE A 485 -12.04 -4.97 -6.27
N THR A 486 -11.19 -4.20 -5.58
CA THR A 486 -9.98 -3.65 -6.18
C THR A 486 -9.10 -4.77 -6.72
N SER A 487 -8.52 -4.56 -7.90
CA SER A 487 -7.57 -5.50 -8.52
C SER A 487 -6.46 -5.94 -7.57
N VAL A 488 -6.03 -7.19 -7.73
CA VAL A 488 -4.96 -7.80 -6.94
C VAL A 488 -3.67 -7.85 -7.76
N ALA A 489 -2.53 -7.63 -7.08
CA ALA A 489 -1.20 -7.75 -7.69
C ALA A 489 -0.72 -9.21 -7.70
N SER A 490 -1.26 -10.06 -6.82
CA SER A 490 -0.97 -11.49 -6.75
C SER A 490 -2.24 -12.29 -6.48
N ALA A 491 -2.30 -13.51 -7.02
CA ALA A 491 -3.37 -14.47 -6.77
C ALA A 491 -3.30 -15.10 -5.37
N ASP A 492 -2.11 -15.08 -4.76
CA ASP A 492 -1.84 -15.72 -3.48
C ASP A 492 -2.29 -14.85 -2.31
N TYR A 493 -2.90 -15.49 -1.32
CA TYR A 493 -3.23 -14.84 -0.06
C TYR A 493 -1.99 -14.78 0.85
N GLY A 494 -1.81 -13.67 1.54
CA GLY A 494 -0.75 -13.46 2.51
C GLY A 494 -1.27 -12.87 3.82
N LEU A 495 -0.46 -12.99 4.87
CA LEU A 495 -0.63 -12.19 6.08
C LEU A 495 0.02 -10.82 5.85
N GLN A 496 -0.78 -9.79 5.97
CA GLN A 496 -0.41 -8.39 5.82
C GLN A 496 -0.66 -7.65 7.14
N LEU A 497 -0.09 -6.45 7.27
CA LEU A 497 -0.31 -5.58 8.44
C LEU A 497 0.00 -6.29 9.80
N TRP A 498 1.05 -7.10 9.83
CA TRP A 498 1.46 -7.77 11.08
C TRP A 498 1.84 -6.72 12.13
N ARG A 499 1.24 -6.81 13.32
CA ARG A 499 1.57 -5.97 14.47
C ARG A 499 1.31 -6.69 15.77
N GLU A 500 2.15 -6.42 16.75
CA GLU A 500 1.89 -6.75 18.14
C GLU A 500 0.98 -5.69 18.79
N GLN A 501 0.05 -6.13 19.65
CA GLN A 501 -0.94 -5.26 20.33
C GLN A 501 -0.55 -4.91 21.76
#